data_AF-A0AAX0QTA8-F1
#
_entry.id   AF-A0AAX0QTA8-F1
#
_cell.length_a   1.000
_cell.length_b   1.000
_cell.length_c   1.000
_cell.angle_alpha   90.00
_cell.angle_beta   90.00
_cell.angle_gamma   90.00
#
_symmetry.space_group_name_H-M   'P 1'
#
loop_
_entity.id
_entity.type
_entity.pdbx_description
1 polymer ?
#
loop_
_entity_poly.entity_id
_entity_poly.type
_entity_poly.pdbx_seq_one_letter_code
_entity_poly.pdbx_strand_id
1 'polypeptide(L)'
;MANHIKDKVVYMGGHLLNEAMVEYREKQHNIVEDIVGVTPYSPHKDKSINDKQNAVQEGLAERILRNDFKAMQESDIFVFDILNEGLGTIAELGIVLGMKHQAQKTIERLEEESEIVRYDTEGYETDSYEHLQDEIEEQEKIFNKPVLCYCSDIRQGHGKPYNNPDRAEFSTNQFVYGAVLELTNGVGFISWEKVLEELEKLGVSK
;
A
#
# COMPACT_ATOMS: atom_id res chain seq x y z
N MET A 1 29.82 -3.91 14.33
CA MET A 1 29.47 -4.13 12.92
C MET A 1 27.96 -4.06 12.86
N ALA A 2 27.41 -2.92 12.47
CA ALA A 2 25.96 -2.77 12.32
C ALA A 2 25.58 -3.38 10.96
N ASN A 3 24.93 -4.54 10.97
CA ASN A 3 24.14 -4.96 9.83
C ASN A 3 22.98 -3.96 9.75
N HIS A 4 23.14 -2.92 8.95
CA HIS A 4 22.01 -2.06 8.59
C HIS A 4 21.15 -2.88 7.63
N ILE A 5 20.19 -3.62 8.18
CA ILE A 5 19.01 -4.01 7.39
C ILE A 5 18.43 -2.68 6.90
N LYS A 6 18.30 -2.52 5.58
CA LYS A 6 17.63 -1.34 5.03
C LYS A 6 16.18 -1.43 5.49
N ASP A 7 15.73 -0.45 6.26
CA ASP A 7 14.37 -0.41 6.75
C ASP A 7 13.38 -0.40 5.57
N LYS A 8 12.33 -1.22 5.68
CA LYS A 8 11.25 -1.28 4.69
C LYS A 8 10.39 -0.03 4.79
N VAL A 9 10.16 0.64 3.68
CA VAL A 9 9.36 1.86 3.64
C VAL A 9 7.87 1.49 3.66
N VAL A 10 7.13 2.03 4.63
CA VAL A 10 5.69 1.79 4.81
C VAL A 10 4.91 3.01 4.34
N TYR A 11 4.18 2.90 3.23
CA TYR A 11 3.25 3.95 2.81
C TYR A 11 2.00 3.93 3.70
N MET A 12 1.79 5.00 4.47
CA MET A 12 0.64 5.14 5.37
C MET A 12 -0.42 6.03 4.74
N GLY A 13 -1.40 5.43 4.06
CA GLY A 13 -2.55 6.11 3.49
C GLY A 13 -3.70 6.22 4.48
N GLY A 14 -4.31 7.39 4.55
CA GLY A 14 -5.47 7.62 5.41
C GLY A 14 -6.01 9.05 5.29
N HIS A 15 -7.20 9.28 5.85
CA HIS A 15 -7.84 10.59 5.79
C HIS A 15 -6.97 11.69 6.45
N LEU A 16 -6.88 12.86 5.81
CA LEU A 16 -5.99 13.98 6.19
C LEU A 16 -6.64 15.38 6.10
N LEU A 17 -7.95 15.49 5.83
CA LEU A 17 -8.58 16.79 5.55
C LEU A 17 -9.00 17.59 6.80
N ASN A 18 -8.94 17.01 7.99
CA ASN A 18 -9.30 17.69 9.24
C ASN A 18 -8.22 17.50 10.33
N GLU A 19 -8.17 18.44 11.27
CA GLU A 19 -7.11 18.49 12.30
C GLU A 19 -7.05 17.21 13.14
N ALA A 20 -8.20 16.69 13.59
CA ALA A 20 -8.26 15.47 14.37
C ALA A 20 -7.66 14.27 13.62
N MET A 21 -7.91 14.19 12.30
CA MET A 21 -7.32 13.16 11.46
C MET A 21 -5.82 13.39 11.27
N VAL A 22 -5.35 14.63 11.08
CA VAL A 22 -3.91 14.92 10.98
C VAL A 22 -3.18 14.53 12.27
N GLU A 23 -3.70 14.90 13.44
CA GLU A 23 -3.15 14.51 14.74
C GLU A 23 -3.15 12.98 14.92
N TYR A 24 -4.23 12.32 14.49
CA TYR A 24 -4.30 10.86 14.51
C TYR A 24 -3.22 10.23 13.63
N ARG A 25 -3.01 10.73 12.41
CA ARG A 25 -1.95 10.23 11.50
C ARG A 25 -0.55 10.48 12.05
N GLU A 26 -0.32 11.61 12.69
CA GLU A 26 0.96 11.90 13.34
C GLU A 26 1.23 10.92 14.49
N LYS A 27 0.21 10.63 15.32
CA LYS A 27 0.33 9.62 16.38
C LYS A 27 0.70 8.25 15.80
N GLN A 28 0.03 7.83 14.71
CA GLN A 28 0.31 6.55 14.07
C GLN A 28 1.70 6.50 13.45
N HIS A 29 2.13 7.57 12.80
CA HIS A 29 3.47 7.71 12.24
C HIS A 29 4.53 7.47 13.31
N ASN A 30 4.44 8.16 14.45
CA ASN A 30 5.41 8.01 15.53
C ASN A 30 5.43 6.58 16.10
N ILE A 31 4.26 5.93 16.23
CA ILE A 31 4.19 4.54 16.70
C ILE A 31 4.90 3.59 15.71
N VAL A 32 4.71 3.79 14.41
CA VAL A 32 5.34 2.95 13.37
C VAL A 32 6.83 3.25 13.23
N GLU A 33 7.26 4.49 13.46
CA GLU A 33 8.66 4.90 13.46
C GLU A 33 9.48 4.19 14.55
N ASP A 34 8.85 3.80 15.66
CA ASP A 34 9.47 3.03 16.74
C ASP A 34 9.62 1.52 16.42
N ILE A 35 9.06 1.03 15.30
CA ILE A 35 9.16 -0.38 14.91
C ILE A 35 10.48 -0.63 14.17
N VAL A 36 11.26 -1.59 14.66
CA VAL A 36 12.56 -1.96 14.06
C VAL A 36 12.36 -2.56 12.66
N GLY A 37 13.16 -2.09 11.69
CA GLY A 37 13.20 -2.64 10.33
C GLY A 37 12.14 -2.05 9.38
N VAL A 38 11.38 -1.04 9.82
CA VAL A 38 10.44 -0.30 8.97
C VAL A 38 10.62 1.20 9.14
N THR A 39 10.25 1.98 8.12
CA THR A 39 10.22 3.44 8.17
C THR A 39 8.90 3.94 7.59
N PRO A 40 8.06 4.66 8.35
CA PRO A 40 6.81 5.17 7.83
C PRO A 40 7.04 6.34 6.87
N TYR A 41 6.41 6.29 5.70
CA TYR A 41 6.13 7.45 4.87
C TYR A 41 4.68 7.89 5.10
N SER A 42 4.48 9.16 5.43
CA SER A 42 3.13 9.73 5.57
C SER A 42 3.03 11.03 4.78
N PRO A 43 2.04 11.17 3.88
CA PRO A 43 1.91 12.35 3.00
C PRO A 43 1.97 13.71 3.74
N HIS A 44 1.39 13.78 4.94
CA HIS A 44 1.36 15.01 5.74
C HIS A 44 2.74 15.49 6.23
N LYS A 45 3.77 14.63 6.24
CA LYS A 45 5.14 14.97 6.65
C LYS A 45 6.01 15.46 5.49
N ASP A 46 5.54 15.39 4.24
CA ASP A 46 6.30 15.90 3.10
C ASP A 46 6.42 17.43 3.16
N LYS A 47 7.59 17.90 3.61
CA LYS A 47 7.92 19.32 3.76
C LYS A 47 7.96 20.07 2.43
N SER A 48 8.15 19.38 1.29
CA SER A 48 8.14 20.03 -0.03
C SER A 48 6.74 20.47 -0.46
N ILE A 49 5.71 19.93 0.19
CA ILE A 49 4.29 20.24 -0.05
C ILE A 49 3.69 21.00 1.13
N ASN A 50 3.90 20.50 2.36
CA ASN A 50 3.19 20.91 3.57
C ASN A 50 3.93 21.97 4.42
N ASP A 51 4.97 22.62 3.88
CA ASP A 51 5.59 23.76 4.55
C ASP A 51 4.60 24.94 4.62
N LYS A 52 3.89 25.06 5.75
CA LYS A 52 2.91 26.13 6.01
C LYS A 52 3.51 27.54 5.91
N GLN A 53 4.84 27.70 5.95
CA GLN A 53 5.51 28.99 5.86
C GLN A 53 5.95 29.34 4.43
N ASN A 54 6.22 28.34 3.58
CA ASN A 54 6.76 28.54 2.22
C ASN A 54 5.97 27.83 1.10
N ALA A 55 4.77 27.30 1.39
CA ALA A 55 3.99 26.49 0.45
C ALA A 55 3.68 27.25 -0.85
N VAL A 56 4.35 26.84 -1.93
CA VAL A 56 4.05 27.29 -3.29
C VAL A 56 2.69 26.72 -3.68
N GLN A 57 1.69 27.57 -3.94
CA GLN A 57 0.33 27.13 -4.29
C GLN A 57 0.17 26.75 -5.77
N GLU A 58 1.12 27.13 -6.62
CA GLU A 58 1.09 26.81 -8.04
C GLU A 58 1.29 25.31 -8.29
N GLY A 59 0.32 24.66 -8.93
CA GLY A 59 0.38 23.23 -9.24
C GLY A 59 0.37 22.32 -8.01
N LEU A 60 -0.17 22.78 -6.88
CA LEU A 60 -0.12 22.06 -5.60
C LEU A 60 -0.72 20.65 -5.71
N ALA A 61 -1.87 20.51 -6.36
CA ALA A 61 -2.55 19.22 -6.52
C ALA A 61 -1.71 18.23 -7.35
N GLU A 62 -1.09 18.69 -8.44
CA GLU A 62 -0.23 17.88 -9.29
C GLU A 62 1.06 17.46 -8.57
N ARG A 63 1.62 18.33 -7.72
CA ARG A 63 2.79 17.98 -6.90
C ARG A 63 2.43 16.95 -5.83
N ILE A 64 1.29 17.12 -5.15
CA ILE A 64 0.76 16.12 -4.21
C ILE A 64 0.65 14.78 -4.89
N LEU A 65 -0.06 14.73 -6.02
CA LEU A 65 -0.21 13.50 -6.80
C LEU A 65 1.15 12.89 -7.16
N ARG A 66 2.10 13.68 -7.70
CA ARG A 66 3.42 13.16 -8.12
C ARG A 66 4.23 12.61 -6.95
N ASN A 67 4.24 13.30 -5.81
CA ASN A 67 5.03 12.90 -4.65
C ASN A 67 4.42 11.66 -3.99
N ASP A 68 3.10 11.65 -3.77
CA ASP A 68 2.41 10.50 -3.16
C ASP A 68 2.49 9.28 -4.09
N PHE A 69 2.29 9.45 -5.40
CA PHE A 69 2.43 8.36 -6.36
C PHE A 69 3.86 7.79 -6.37
N LYS A 70 4.87 8.66 -6.36
CA LYS A 70 6.27 8.21 -6.28
C LYS A 70 6.53 7.46 -4.97
N ALA A 71 6.04 7.96 -3.85
CA ALA A 71 6.21 7.30 -2.56
C ALA A 71 5.51 5.94 -2.52
N MET A 72 4.34 5.78 -3.13
CA MET A 72 3.68 4.48 -3.30
C MET A 72 4.54 3.52 -4.14
N GLN A 73 5.15 4.00 -5.22
CA GLN A 73 6.04 3.18 -6.06
C GLN A 73 7.30 2.74 -5.30
N GLU A 74 7.87 3.63 -4.49
CA GLU A 74 9.09 3.38 -3.72
C GLU A 74 8.85 2.63 -2.40
N SER A 75 7.61 2.57 -1.91
CA SER A 75 7.29 1.84 -0.67
C SER A 75 7.34 0.33 -0.83
N ASP A 76 7.72 -0.36 0.24
CA ASP A 76 7.76 -1.82 0.31
C ASP A 76 6.43 -2.40 0.82
N ILE A 77 5.73 -1.66 1.69
CA ILE A 77 4.52 -2.08 2.38
C ILE A 77 3.47 -0.97 2.31
N PHE A 78 2.19 -1.32 2.12
CA PHE A 78 1.07 -0.40 2.19
C PHE A 78 0.25 -0.63 3.47
N VAL A 79 -0.08 0.46 4.16
CA VAL A 79 -1.03 0.47 5.28
C VAL A 79 -2.11 1.50 4.97
N PHE A 80 -3.37 1.06 4.93
CA PHE A 80 -4.51 1.91 4.62
C PHE A 80 -5.55 1.92 5.73
N ASP A 81 -5.93 3.13 6.14
CA ASP A 81 -7.14 3.37 6.93
C ASP A 81 -8.32 3.73 6.03
N ILE A 82 -9.24 2.79 5.86
CA ILE A 82 -10.34 2.96 4.92
C ILE A 82 -11.57 3.51 5.65
N LEU A 83 -11.86 4.78 5.39
CA LEU A 83 -13.07 5.48 5.81
C LEU A 83 -13.87 5.92 4.57
N ASN A 84 -15.20 5.96 4.66
CA ASN A 84 -16.05 6.29 3.51
C ASN A 84 -15.82 7.74 3.00
N GLU A 85 -15.44 8.64 3.89
CA GLU A 85 -15.05 10.03 3.62
C GLU A 85 -13.60 10.19 3.15
N GLY A 86 -12.78 9.14 3.27
CA GLY A 86 -11.36 9.11 2.91
C GLY A 86 -11.13 8.98 1.41
N LEU A 87 -11.67 9.90 0.60
CA LEU A 87 -11.64 9.82 -0.87
C LEU A 87 -10.24 9.64 -1.46
N GLY A 88 -9.24 10.35 -0.92
CA GLY A 88 -7.84 10.20 -1.35
C GLY A 88 -7.33 8.78 -1.12
N THR A 89 -7.55 8.23 0.08
CA THR A 89 -7.14 6.86 0.43
C THR A 89 -7.86 5.79 -0.37
N ILE A 90 -9.14 6.01 -0.70
CA ILE A 90 -9.88 5.11 -1.60
C ILE A 90 -9.29 5.15 -3.03
N ALA A 91 -8.87 6.33 -3.50
CA ALA A 91 -8.20 6.45 -4.80
C ALA A 91 -6.83 5.76 -4.80
N GLU A 92 -6.04 5.92 -3.74
CA GLU A 92 -4.76 5.22 -3.54
C GLU A 92 -4.94 3.70 -3.53
N LEU A 93 -5.95 3.20 -2.82
CA LEU A 93 -6.30 1.77 -2.81
C LEU A 93 -6.56 1.24 -4.23
N GLY A 94 -7.29 2.02 -5.04
CA GLY A 94 -7.55 1.70 -6.45
C GLY A 94 -6.27 1.70 -7.30
N ILE A 95 -5.34 2.60 -7.04
CA ILE A 95 -4.02 2.63 -7.69
C ILE A 95 -3.23 1.36 -7.36
N VAL A 96 -3.18 0.94 -6.09
CA VAL A 96 -2.48 -0.29 -5.68
C VAL A 96 -3.11 -1.52 -6.33
N LEU A 97 -4.44 -1.60 -6.37
CA LEU A 97 -5.16 -2.68 -7.06
C LEU A 97 -4.79 -2.75 -8.54
N GLY A 98 -4.83 -1.61 -9.24
CA GLY A 98 -4.44 -1.54 -10.65
C GLY A 98 -2.97 -1.90 -10.88
N MET A 99 -2.07 -1.41 -10.02
CA MET A 99 -0.64 -1.68 -10.09
C MET A 99 -0.34 -3.18 -9.95
N LYS A 100 -0.96 -3.86 -8.97
CA LYS A 100 -0.78 -5.30 -8.79
C LYS A 100 -1.36 -6.10 -9.94
N HIS A 101 -2.55 -5.74 -10.42
CA HIS A 101 -3.17 -6.43 -11.56
C HIS A 101 -2.33 -6.30 -12.85
N GLN A 102 -1.75 -5.12 -13.07
CA GLN A 102 -0.86 -4.90 -14.21
C GLN A 102 0.45 -5.69 -14.06
N ALA A 103 1.04 -5.74 -12.86
CA ALA A 103 2.24 -6.53 -12.59
C ALA A 103 1.97 -8.02 -12.86
N GLN A 104 0.86 -8.56 -12.34
CA GLN A 104 0.46 -9.96 -12.57
C GLN A 104 0.33 -10.30 -14.05
N LYS A 105 -0.42 -9.50 -14.82
CA LYS A 105 -0.55 -9.72 -16.27
C LYS A 105 0.78 -9.63 -17.03
N THR A 106 1.69 -8.81 -16.52
CA THR A 106 3.01 -8.64 -17.14
C THR A 106 3.85 -9.88 -16.85
N ILE A 107 3.84 -10.40 -15.62
CA ILE A 107 4.48 -11.66 -15.24
C ILE A 107 3.98 -12.80 -16.12
N GLU A 108 2.65 -13.00 -16.22
CA GLU A 108 2.04 -14.08 -17.02
C GLU A 108 2.54 -14.04 -18.48
N ARG A 109 2.60 -12.85 -19.10
CA ARG A 109 3.10 -12.69 -20.47
C ARG A 109 4.60 -12.98 -20.57
N LEU A 110 5.41 -12.49 -19.62
CA LEU A 110 6.86 -12.68 -19.65
C LEU A 110 7.22 -14.15 -19.43
N GLU A 111 6.50 -14.87 -18.56
CA GLU A 111 6.66 -16.31 -18.37
C GLU A 111 6.42 -17.06 -19.68
N GLU A 112 5.33 -16.77 -20.40
CA GLU A 112 5.03 -17.35 -21.71
C GLU A 112 6.12 -17.07 -22.75
N GLU A 113 6.61 -15.82 -22.81
CA GLU A 113 7.68 -15.43 -23.73
C GLU A 113 9.02 -16.09 -23.38
N SER A 114 9.31 -16.23 -22.08
CA SER A 114 10.58 -16.79 -21.58
C SER A 114 10.76 -18.25 -21.98
N GLU A 115 9.69 -19.05 -21.97
CA GLU A 115 9.75 -20.46 -22.37
C GLU A 115 10.07 -20.65 -23.85
N ILE A 116 9.71 -19.68 -24.71
CA ILE A 116 10.00 -19.73 -26.16
C ILE A 116 11.50 -19.53 -26.42
N VAL A 117 12.13 -18.65 -25.65
CA VAL A 117 13.54 -18.26 -25.84
C VAL A 117 14.47 -18.97 -24.86
N ARG A 118 13.96 -19.95 -24.10
CA ARG A 118 14.68 -20.54 -22.98
C ARG A 118 16.02 -21.14 -23.37
N TYR A 119 16.04 -21.99 -24.39
CA TYR A 119 17.25 -22.71 -24.81
C TYR A 119 17.69 -22.36 -26.23
N ASP A 120 18.99 -22.27 -26.45
CA ASP A 120 19.58 -22.18 -27.78
C ASP A 120 19.60 -23.53 -28.51
N THR A 121 20.18 -23.55 -29.71
CA THR A 121 20.30 -24.77 -30.53
C THR A 121 21.19 -25.84 -29.91
N GLU A 122 22.05 -25.48 -28.95
CA GLU A 122 22.95 -26.40 -28.24
C GLU A 122 22.35 -26.86 -26.89
N GLY A 123 21.21 -26.31 -26.48
CA GLY A 123 20.48 -26.66 -25.26
C GLY A 123 20.92 -25.85 -24.02
N TYR A 124 21.65 -24.75 -24.19
CA TYR A 124 22.02 -23.84 -23.10
C TYR A 124 20.98 -22.74 -22.92
N GLU A 125 20.82 -22.26 -21.69
CA GLU A 125 19.95 -21.11 -21.42
C GLU A 125 20.46 -19.87 -22.15
N THR A 126 19.55 -19.09 -22.73
CA THR A 126 19.92 -17.90 -23.49
C THR A 126 20.01 -16.66 -22.59
N ASP A 127 20.85 -15.70 -22.97
CA ASP A 127 20.88 -14.39 -22.31
C ASP A 127 19.48 -13.74 -22.30
N SER A 128 18.69 -13.92 -23.35
CA SER A 128 17.32 -13.41 -23.43
C SER A 128 16.41 -14.00 -22.36
N TYR A 129 16.58 -15.29 -22.05
CA TYR A 129 15.85 -15.95 -20.97
C TYR A 129 16.20 -15.32 -19.62
N GLU A 130 17.49 -15.14 -19.32
CA GLU A 130 17.95 -14.51 -18.08
C GLU A 130 17.37 -13.09 -17.92
N HIS A 131 17.40 -12.26 -18.98
CA HIS A 131 16.82 -10.91 -18.92
C HIS A 131 15.30 -10.92 -18.67
N LEU A 132 14.58 -11.90 -19.19
CA LEU A 132 13.15 -12.04 -18.93
C LEU A 132 12.89 -12.49 -17.48
N GLN A 133 13.75 -13.35 -16.92
CA GLN A 133 13.64 -13.72 -15.50
C GLN A 133 13.88 -12.51 -14.59
N ASP A 134 14.90 -11.69 -14.89
CA ASP A 134 15.16 -10.45 -14.13
C ASP A 134 13.94 -9.50 -14.14
N GLU A 135 13.28 -9.33 -15.30
CA GLU A 135 12.08 -8.50 -15.39
C GLU A 135 10.89 -9.12 -14.64
N ILE A 136 10.73 -10.45 -14.69
CA ILE A 136 9.71 -11.16 -13.89
C ILE A 136 9.93 -10.89 -12.41
N GLU A 137 11.17 -11.04 -11.91
CA GLU A 137 11.50 -10.77 -10.50
C GLU A 137 11.17 -9.32 -10.09
N GLU A 138 11.39 -8.33 -10.96
CA GLU A 138 11.01 -6.94 -10.70
C GLU A 138 9.49 -6.75 -10.63
N GLN A 139 8.72 -7.40 -11.51
CA GLN A 139 7.26 -7.35 -11.44
C GLN A 139 6.71 -8.10 -10.21
N GLU A 140 7.32 -9.20 -9.82
CA GLU A 140 6.97 -9.95 -8.62
C GLU A 140 7.16 -9.11 -7.35
N LYS A 141 8.22 -8.29 -7.28
CA LYS A 141 8.41 -7.34 -6.17
C LYS A 141 7.24 -6.37 -6.05
N ILE A 142 6.66 -5.92 -7.16
CA ILE A 142 5.48 -5.04 -7.18
C ILE A 142 4.22 -5.80 -6.74
N PHE A 143 3.99 -6.97 -7.33
CA PHE A 143 2.82 -7.79 -7.07
C PHE A 143 2.73 -8.23 -5.60
N ASN A 144 3.87 -8.62 -5.03
CA ASN A 144 3.98 -9.19 -3.69
C ASN A 144 4.07 -8.15 -2.56
N LYS A 145 4.08 -6.83 -2.84
CA LYS A 145 4.07 -5.80 -1.79
C LYS A 145 2.93 -6.03 -0.79
N PRO A 146 3.18 -6.20 0.51
CA PRO A 146 2.12 -6.43 1.48
C PRO A 146 1.16 -5.24 1.56
N VAL A 147 -0.14 -5.53 1.69
CA VAL A 147 -1.17 -4.51 1.88
C VAL A 147 -1.93 -4.85 3.17
N LEU A 148 -1.94 -3.91 4.11
CA LEU A 148 -2.63 -4.02 5.38
C LEU A 148 -3.75 -2.98 5.41
N CYS A 149 -5.00 -3.42 5.58
CA CYS A 149 -6.16 -2.54 5.63
C CYS A 149 -6.81 -2.62 7.00
N TYR A 150 -7.11 -1.48 7.59
CA TYR A 150 -7.92 -1.38 8.80
C TYR A 150 -8.96 -0.27 8.63
N CYS A 151 -9.92 -0.19 9.57
CA CYS A 151 -10.94 0.85 9.58
C CYS A 151 -11.01 1.46 10.98
N SER A 152 -10.79 2.77 11.10
CA SER A 152 -10.87 3.45 12.39
C SER A 152 -12.30 3.83 12.84
N ASP A 153 -13.34 3.55 12.03
CA ASP A 153 -14.73 3.81 12.45
C ASP A 153 -15.16 2.78 13.50
N ILE A 154 -15.27 3.24 14.75
CA ILE A 154 -15.65 2.40 15.90
C ILE A 154 -17.04 1.76 15.79
N ARG A 155 -17.86 2.17 14.81
CA ARG A 155 -19.20 1.63 14.56
C ARG A 155 -19.20 0.55 13.50
N GLN A 156 -18.03 0.17 12.95
CA GLN A 156 -17.91 -0.91 11.98
C GLN A 156 -18.64 -2.16 12.47
N GLY A 157 -19.45 -2.77 11.59
CA GLY A 157 -20.43 -3.78 11.95
C GLY A 157 -19.97 -4.88 12.91
N HIS A 158 -20.75 -5.11 13.97
CA HIS A 158 -20.59 -6.17 14.97
C HIS A 158 -21.59 -7.32 14.75
N GLY A 159 -22.12 -7.46 13.53
CA GLY A 159 -23.00 -8.57 13.12
C GLY A 159 -24.48 -8.35 13.43
N LYS A 160 -24.95 -7.10 13.57
CA LYS A 160 -26.40 -6.84 13.73
C LYS A 160 -27.13 -6.87 12.38
N PRO A 161 -28.32 -7.49 12.31
CA PRO A 161 -29.10 -7.52 11.09
C PRO A 161 -29.56 -6.11 10.67
N TYR A 162 -29.53 -5.83 9.37
CA TYR A 162 -30.00 -4.58 8.77
C TYR A 162 -31.53 -4.53 8.74
N ASN A 163 -32.15 -4.35 9.91
CA ASN A 163 -33.61 -4.30 10.06
C ASN A 163 -34.17 -2.87 10.05
N ASN A 164 -33.30 -1.86 10.12
CA ASN A 164 -33.66 -0.45 10.09
C ASN A 164 -32.58 0.34 9.35
N PRO A 165 -32.89 0.97 8.21
CA PRO A 165 -31.91 1.67 7.37
C PRO A 165 -31.26 2.88 8.05
N ASP A 166 -31.96 3.53 8.99
CA ASP A 166 -31.47 4.71 9.72
C ASP A 166 -30.78 4.36 11.05
N ARG A 167 -30.65 3.06 11.34
CA ARG A 167 -30.01 2.51 12.56
C ARG A 167 -29.00 1.41 12.21
N ALA A 168 -28.49 1.44 10.99
CA ALA A 168 -27.48 0.51 10.53
C ALA A 168 -26.14 0.78 11.22
N GLU A 169 -25.39 -0.29 11.47
CA GLU A 169 -23.98 -0.19 11.82
C GLU A 169 -23.20 0.37 10.62
N PHE A 170 -22.06 1.01 10.89
CA PHE A 170 -21.23 1.51 9.82
C PHE A 170 -20.75 0.34 8.96
N SER A 171 -20.84 0.52 7.65
CA SER A 171 -20.29 -0.40 6.67
C SER A 171 -19.59 0.38 5.57
N THR A 172 -18.48 -0.17 5.11
CA THR A 172 -17.76 0.36 3.96
C THR A 172 -18.55 0.02 2.69
N ASN A 173 -18.45 0.91 1.68
CA ASN A 173 -18.96 0.61 0.35
C ASN A 173 -18.49 -0.78 -0.11
N GLN A 174 -19.41 -1.61 -0.62
CA GLN A 174 -19.09 -3.03 -0.92
C GLN A 174 -18.09 -3.21 -2.05
N PHE A 175 -18.03 -2.27 -3.01
CA PHE A 175 -16.99 -2.28 -4.04
C PHE A 175 -15.62 -1.99 -3.43
N VAL A 176 -15.53 -1.00 -2.53
CA VAL A 176 -14.31 -0.70 -1.78
C VAL A 176 -13.91 -1.88 -0.90
N TYR A 177 -14.86 -2.52 -0.23
CA TYR A 177 -14.58 -3.72 0.56
C TYR A 177 -14.09 -4.90 -0.30
N GLY A 178 -14.63 -5.06 -1.51
CA GLY A 178 -14.13 -6.02 -2.50
C GLY A 178 -12.66 -5.76 -2.87
N ALA A 179 -12.28 -4.49 -3.09
CA ALA A 179 -10.89 -4.13 -3.34
C ALA A 179 -9.98 -4.42 -2.12
N VAL A 180 -10.48 -4.19 -0.91
CA VAL A 180 -9.75 -4.55 0.32
C VAL A 180 -9.55 -6.06 0.39
N LEU A 181 -10.58 -6.87 0.15
CA LEU A 181 -10.48 -8.33 0.16
C LEU A 181 -9.47 -8.82 -0.88
N GLU A 182 -9.52 -8.29 -2.10
CA GLU A 182 -8.59 -8.66 -3.17
C GLU A 182 -7.13 -8.36 -2.76
N LEU A 183 -6.85 -7.14 -2.31
CA LEU A 183 -5.49 -6.71 -1.95
C LEU A 183 -4.93 -7.40 -0.70
N THR A 184 -5.80 -7.89 0.17
CA THR A 184 -5.45 -8.55 1.44
C THR A 184 -5.61 -10.07 1.38
N ASN A 185 -5.75 -10.67 0.19
CA ASN A 185 -5.94 -12.11 0.00
C ASN A 185 -7.09 -12.70 0.83
N GLY A 186 -8.21 -11.98 0.88
CA GLY A 186 -9.44 -12.38 1.57
C GLY A 186 -9.47 -12.10 3.08
N VAL A 187 -8.41 -11.53 3.67
CA VAL A 187 -8.37 -11.19 5.11
C VAL A 187 -9.35 -10.06 5.45
N GLY A 188 -9.45 -9.04 4.60
CA GLY A 188 -10.32 -7.89 4.84
C GLY A 188 -9.70 -6.88 5.80
N PHE A 189 -10.52 -6.29 6.66
CA PHE A 189 -10.07 -5.34 7.67
C PHE A 189 -9.51 -6.05 8.90
N ILE A 190 -8.31 -5.65 9.34
CA ILE A 190 -7.69 -6.06 10.60
C ILE A 190 -7.75 -4.92 11.63
N SER A 191 -7.49 -5.19 12.91
CA SER A 191 -7.39 -4.13 13.92
C SER A 191 -6.07 -3.35 13.79
N TRP A 192 -6.00 -2.16 14.37
CA TRP A 192 -4.76 -1.38 14.40
C TRP A 192 -3.62 -2.12 15.12
N GLU A 193 -3.92 -2.81 16.23
CA GLU A 193 -2.95 -3.64 16.95
C GLU A 193 -2.42 -4.75 16.05
N LYS A 194 -3.29 -5.35 15.24
CA LYS A 194 -2.90 -6.36 14.29
C LYS A 194 -2.03 -5.80 13.16
N VAL A 195 -2.27 -4.57 12.71
CA VAL A 195 -1.37 -3.88 11.77
C VAL A 195 0.04 -3.77 12.37
N LEU A 196 0.16 -3.35 13.62
CA LEU A 196 1.46 -3.22 14.30
C LEU A 196 2.18 -4.58 14.40
N GLU A 197 1.48 -5.64 14.80
CA GLU A 197 2.03 -7.00 14.83
C GLU A 197 2.56 -7.46 13.46
N GLU A 198 1.84 -7.18 12.38
CA GLU A 198 2.28 -7.54 11.04
C GLU A 198 3.48 -6.69 10.57
N LEU A 199 3.51 -5.40 10.91
CA LEU A 199 4.66 -4.54 10.62
C LEU A 199 5.92 -4.99 11.36
N GLU A 200 5.82 -5.40 12.64
CA GLU A 200 6.95 -5.97 13.38
C GLU A 200 7.52 -7.22 12.70
N LYS A 201 6.66 -8.12 12.23
CA LYS A 201 7.07 -9.33 11.49
C LYS A 201 7.73 -8.99 10.16
N LEU A 202 7.15 -8.04 9.43
CA LEU A 202 7.67 -7.59 8.14
C LEU A 202 8.99 -6.82 8.30
N GLY A 203 9.19 -6.09 9.38
CA GLY A 203 10.45 -5.37 9.65
C GLY A 203 11.63 -6.32 9.84
N VAL A 204 11.41 -7.48 10.47
CA VAL A 204 12.47 -8.47 10.72
C VAL A 204 12.66 -9.50 9.59
N SER A 205 11.76 -9.55 8.60
CA SER A 205 11.92 -10.46 7.45
C SER A 205 13.08 -10.00 6.56
N LYS A 206 13.83 -10.96 6.01
CA LYS A 206 14.92 -10.69 5.06
C LYS A 206 14.38 -10.43 3.67
#